data_AF-A0A1M3KWK8-F1
#
_entry.id   AF-A0A1M3KWK8-F1
#
_cell.length_a   1.000
_cell.length_b   1.000
_cell.length_c   1.000
_cell.angle_alpha   90.00
_cell.angle_beta   90.00
_cell.angle_gamma   90.00
#
_symmetry.space_group_name_H-M   'P 1'
#
loop_
_entity.id
_entity.type
_entity.pdbx_description
1 polymer ?
#
loop_
_entity_poly.entity_id
_entity_poly.type
_entity_poly.pdbx_seq_one_letter_code
_entity_poly.pdbx_strand_id
1 'polypeptide(L)'
;MYHTLHQIVEALQQLDKWPLESMGSRTSKRKTNEEKILAGLNLGHIRSDILLARYIYGSSGRIDSRYRKLVTRTQLKLELELLGAALPDSLPSRTYKHLTVVRSAVLGQMLIRLRASSGARRHLLNSVHKCTTPEMLWFAIASLDVLAFDAASNGSRQQVEQLTAMKDTFIESASIISEINDIRNRIIAATRKSRRDRTALTPVVAKARKLLGTNRTTDISPYVQIAASRLAATVAQVQSDIKLGLEGAAMLQQACEALGSFDTAMRREYHQQRLFMFLMDGQARNALEEASQIQHLTVKGSTSWFQATEGLTALLLQSGRIRPALEACLTATSRSEFKHQPTPL
;
A
#
# COMPACT_ATOMS: atom_id res chain seq x y z
N MET A 1 -24.54 1.10 22.50
CA MET A 1 -24.53 1.09 21.01
C MET A 1 -24.49 2.51 20.47
N TYR A 2 -25.21 3.44 21.11
CA TYR A 2 -25.16 4.88 20.82
C TYR A 2 -23.74 5.44 20.62
N HIS A 3 -22.82 5.20 21.56
CA HIS A 3 -21.47 5.79 21.51
C HIS A 3 -20.66 5.35 20.28
N THR A 4 -20.67 4.04 19.97
CA THR A 4 -20.04 3.48 18.76
C THR A 4 -20.61 4.10 17.49
N LEU A 5 -21.95 4.23 17.41
CA LEU A 5 -22.62 4.87 16.26
C LEU A 5 -22.19 6.34 16.10
N HIS A 6 -22.14 7.10 17.19
CA HIS A 6 -21.75 8.50 17.16
C HIS A 6 -20.32 8.69 16.64
N GLN A 7 -19.37 7.90 17.15
CA GLN A 7 -17.97 7.96 16.72
C GLN A 7 -17.77 7.58 15.24
N ILE A 8 -18.56 6.63 14.72
CA ILE A 8 -18.53 6.28 13.29
C ILE A 8 -19.06 7.44 12.45
N VAL A 9 -20.12 8.12 12.89
CA VAL A 9 -20.67 9.30 12.20
C VAL A 9 -19.67 10.47 12.21
N GLU A 10 -19.02 10.74 13.34
CA GLU A 10 -17.96 11.77 13.43
C GLU A 10 -16.80 11.45 12.47
N ALA A 11 -16.35 10.19 12.41
CA ALA A 11 -15.30 9.78 11.49
C ALA A 11 -15.72 9.96 10.01
N LEU A 12 -16.98 9.68 9.67
CA LEU A 12 -17.52 9.90 8.32
C LEU A 12 -17.60 11.39 7.95
N GLN A 13 -17.98 12.24 8.90
CA GLN A 13 -18.02 13.70 8.72
C GLN A 13 -16.63 14.28 8.47
N GLN A 14 -15.60 13.80 9.16
CA GLN A 14 -14.21 14.23 8.96
C GLN A 14 -13.61 13.81 7.61
N LEU A 15 -14.23 12.85 6.91
CA LEU A 15 -13.75 12.34 5.62
C LEU A 15 -14.36 13.06 4.40
N ASP A 16 -15.07 14.18 4.60
CA ASP A 16 -15.74 14.99 3.55
C ASP A 16 -16.66 14.21 2.60
N LYS A 17 -17.07 13.00 2.99
CA LYS A 17 -17.85 12.08 2.14
C LYS A 17 -19.34 12.08 2.42
N TRP A 18 -19.82 12.97 3.29
CA TRP A 18 -21.22 12.90 3.72
C TRP A 18 -22.00 14.17 3.40
N PRO A 19 -22.59 14.29 2.19
CA PRO A 19 -23.84 15.03 2.09
C PRO A 19 -24.92 14.18 2.76
N LEU A 20 -25.58 14.71 3.78
CA LEU A 20 -26.76 14.13 4.45
C LEU A 20 -27.87 13.66 3.48
N GLU A 21 -27.77 14.04 2.20
CA GLU A 21 -28.67 13.70 1.10
C GLU A 21 -28.48 12.29 0.52
N SER A 22 -27.31 11.64 0.66
CA SER A 22 -27.04 10.36 -0.04
C SER A 22 -27.75 9.14 0.54
N MET A 23 -28.25 9.22 1.79
CA MET A 23 -29.09 8.18 2.39
C MET A 23 -30.60 8.50 2.36
N GLY A 24 -30.99 9.66 1.85
CA GLY A 24 -32.39 10.06 1.70
C GLY A 24 -32.90 9.81 0.28
N SER A 25 -33.86 8.92 0.09
CA SER A 25 -34.57 8.85 -1.19
C SER A 25 -35.23 10.20 -1.46
N ARG A 26 -34.92 10.83 -2.59
CA ARG A 26 -35.44 12.16 -3.02
C ARG A 26 -36.97 12.24 -3.20
N THR A 27 -37.76 11.26 -2.75
CA THR A 27 -39.19 11.15 -3.07
C THR A 27 -40.14 10.75 -1.94
N SER A 28 -39.69 10.60 -0.68
CA SER A 28 -40.55 10.17 0.43
C SER A 28 -40.72 11.25 1.52
N LYS A 29 -41.95 11.73 1.74
CA LYS A 29 -42.33 12.63 2.86
C LYS A 29 -42.14 12.00 4.26
N ARG A 30 -41.76 10.73 4.38
CA ARG A 30 -41.43 10.07 5.65
C ARG A 30 -39.95 9.72 5.70
N LYS A 31 -39.21 10.33 6.63
CA LYS A 31 -37.83 9.94 6.93
C LYS A 31 -37.80 8.48 7.37
N THR A 32 -36.90 7.68 6.78
CA THR A 32 -36.69 6.30 7.22
C THR A 32 -36.22 6.27 8.69
N ASN A 33 -36.44 5.16 9.39
CA ASN A 33 -35.96 5.05 10.78
C ASN A 33 -34.42 5.14 10.88
N GLU A 34 -33.69 4.83 9.81
CA GLU A 34 -32.23 5.02 9.70
C GLU A 34 -31.88 6.51 9.59
N GLU A 35 -32.57 7.27 8.74
CA GLU A 35 -32.43 8.74 8.66
C GLU A 35 -32.77 9.42 9.99
N LYS A 36 -33.75 8.89 10.75
CA LYS A 36 -34.04 9.37 12.10
C LYS A 36 -32.89 9.08 13.06
N ILE A 37 -32.24 7.92 12.99
CA ILE A 37 -31.05 7.65 13.81
C ILE A 37 -29.96 8.68 13.52
N LEU A 38 -29.65 8.89 12.24
CA LEU A 38 -28.61 9.83 11.83
C LEU A 38 -28.94 11.27 12.21
N ALA A 39 -30.17 11.71 11.98
CA ALA A 39 -30.64 13.02 12.42
C ALA A 39 -30.52 13.15 13.95
N GLY A 40 -30.89 12.11 14.69
CA GLY A 40 -30.78 12.07 16.13
C GLY A 40 -29.34 12.22 16.64
N LEU A 41 -28.38 11.54 16.01
CA LEU A 41 -26.96 11.61 16.37
C LEU A 41 -26.37 13.03 16.15
N ASN A 42 -26.83 13.76 15.13
CA ASN A 42 -26.36 15.10 14.81
C ASN A 42 -26.97 16.22 15.69
N LEU A 43 -28.01 15.92 16.47
CA LEU A 43 -28.73 16.93 17.26
C LEU A 43 -28.01 17.31 18.57
N GLY A 44 -26.94 16.61 18.96
CA GLY A 44 -26.06 16.92 20.11
C GLY A 44 -26.66 16.75 21.51
N HIS A 45 -27.99 16.81 21.65
CA HIS A 45 -28.72 16.63 22.91
C HIS A 45 -29.17 15.17 23.15
N ILE A 46 -29.19 14.34 22.11
CA ILE A 46 -29.32 12.90 22.26
C ILE A 46 -27.95 12.38 22.66
N ARG A 47 -27.83 11.69 23.80
CA ARG A 47 -26.54 11.20 24.32
C ARG A 47 -26.60 9.76 24.85
N SER A 48 -27.72 9.08 24.65
CA SER A 48 -27.94 7.72 25.14
C SER A 48 -28.87 6.93 24.24
N ASP A 49 -28.76 5.60 24.32
CA ASP A 49 -29.62 4.67 23.59
C ASP A 49 -31.12 4.87 23.95
N ILE A 50 -31.43 5.31 25.18
CA ILE A 50 -32.82 5.58 25.62
C ILE A 50 -33.37 6.82 24.91
N LEU A 51 -32.59 7.90 24.88
CA LEU A 51 -33.00 9.15 24.21
C LEU A 51 -33.11 8.95 22.70
N LEU A 52 -32.21 8.16 22.11
CA LEU A 52 -32.27 7.81 20.69
C LEU A 52 -33.51 6.96 20.38
N ALA A 53 -33.84 5.97 21.21
CA ALA A 53 -35.06 5.17 21.04
C ALA A 53 -36.33 6.04 21.15
N ARG A 54 -36.37 7.00 22.08
CA ARG A 54 -37.48 7.96 22.21
C ARG A 54 -37.60 8.89 21.01
N TYR A 55 -36.47 9.32 20.44
CA TYR A 55 -36.47 10.15 19.24
C TYR A 55 -37.04 9.40 18.01
N ILE A 56 -36.70 8.11 17.86
CA ILE A 56 -37.14 7.30 16.72
C ILE A 56 -38.62 6.91 16.83
N TYR A 57 -39.04 6.43 18.01
CA TYR A 57 -40.35 5.81 18.24
C TYR A 57 -41.36 6.68 19.02
N GLY A 58 -40.97 7.88 19.45
CA GLY A 58 -41.79 8.76 20.28
C GLY A 58 -41.56 8.56 21.79
N SER A 59 -42.32 9.30 22.62
CA SER A 59 -42.13 9.37 24.08
C SER A 59 -42.15 8.03 24.80
N SER A 60 -42.86 7.03 24.27
CA SER A 60 -42.95 5.67 24.79
C SER A 60 -41.85 4.72 24.28
N GLY A 61 -40.88 5.21 23.51
CA GLY A 61 -39.81 4.41 22.92
C GLY A 61 -38.97 3.65 23.96
N ARG A 62 -38.71 2.37 23.69
CA ARG A 62 -37.93 1.47 24.56
C ARG A 62 -36.77 0.84 23.77
N ILE A 63 -35.73 0.41 24.51
CA ILE A 63 -34.60 -0.36 23.95
C ILE A 63 -35.01 -1.84 23.86
N ASP A 64 -35.85 -2.16 22.88
CA ASP A 64 -36.32 -3.52 22.63
C ASP A 64 -35.48 -4.22 21.53
N SER A 65 -35.87 -5.45 21.17
CA SER A 65 -35.19 -6.22 20.12
C SER A 65 -35.29 -5.54 18.75
N ARG A 66 -36.35 -4.77 18.48
CA ARG A 66 -36.54 -4.02 17.23
C ARG A 66 -35.55 -2.85 17.15
N TYR A 67 -35.42 -2.08 18.22
CA TYR A 67 -34.40 -1.03 18.37
C TYR A 67 -33.00 -1.58 18.14
N ARG A 68 -32.63 -2.66 18.84
CA ARG A 68 -31.30 -3.27 18.72
C ARG A 68 -31.01 -3.70 17.28
N LYS A 69 -31.96 -4.39 16.62
CA LYS A 69 -31.83 -4.79 15.20
C LYS A 69 -31.65 -3.59 14.27
N LEU A 70 -32.44 -2.54 14.46
CA LEU A 70 -32.37 -1.32 13.66
C LEU A 70 -31.01 -0.61 13.82
N VAL A 71 -30.55 -0.46 15.07
CA VAL A 71 -29.25 0.15 15.40
C VAL A 71 -28.10 -0.66 14.82
N THR A 72 -28.09 -1.99 15.01
CA THR A 72 -27.06 -2.86 14.43
C THR A 72 -27.04 -2.79 12.90
N ARG A 73 -28.21 -2.78 12.24
CA ARG A 73 -28.29 -2.63 10.78
C ARG A 73 -27.74 -1.28 10.31
N THR A 74 -28.06 -0.20 11.02
CA THR A 74 -27.56 1.15 10.70
C THR A 74 -26.06 1.23 10.91
N GLN A 75 -25.55 0.67 12.01
CA GLN A 75 -24.13 0.60 12.31
C GLN A 75 -23.37 -0.14 11.19
N LEU A 76 -23.86 -1.31 10.76
CA LEU A 76 -23.27 -2.07 9.66
C LEU A 76 -23.19 -1.27 8.35
N LYS A 77 -24.24 -0.52 8.01
CA LYS A 77 -24.22 0.35 6.82
C LYS A 77 -23.15 1.42 6.93
N LEU A 78 -23.06 2.10 8.07
CA LEU A 78 -22.06 3.14 8.31
C LEU A 78 -20.63 2.58 8.32
N GLU A 79 -20.43 1.39 8.90
CA GLU A 79 -19.15 0.67 8.83
C GLU A 79 -18.73 0.42 7.38
N LEU A 80 -19.66 -0.05 6.53
CA LEU A 80 -19.39 -0.30 5.11
C LEU A 80 -19.12 0.98 4.32
N GLU A 81 -19.85 2.06 4.57
CA GLU A 81 -19.58 3.37 3.97
C GLU A 81 -18.19 3.89 4.36
N LEU A 82 -17.84 3.78 5.64
CA LEU A 82 -16.54 4.22 6.16
C LEU A 82 -15.39 3.40 5.54
N LEU A 83 -15.56 2.09 5.45
CA LEU A 83 -14.58 1.17 4.85
C LEU A 83 -14.53 1.28 3.31
N GLY A 84 -15.66 1.61 2.68
CA GLY A 84 -15.83 1.75 1.22
C GLY A 84 -15.46 3.13 0.68
N ALA A 85 -15.21 4.08 1.56
CA ALA A 85 -14.81 5.42 1.21
C ALA A 85 -13.53 5.43 0.35
N ALA A 86 -13.67 5.70 -0.95
CA ALA A 86 -12.54 5.84 -1.89
C ALA A 86 -11.54 6.94 -1.49
N LEU A 87 -10.28 6.77 -1.87
CA LEU A 87 -9.28 7.85 -1.85
C LEU A 87 -9.48 8.77 -3.07
N PRO A 88 -8.88 9.97 -3.09
CA PRO A 88 -8.93 10.84 -4.27
C PRO A 88 -8.38 10.16 -5.52
N ASP A 89 -9.08 10.31 -6.64
CA ASP A 89 -8.70 9.72 -7.95
C ASP A 89 -7.42 10.36 -8.53
N SER A 90 -6.99 11.49 -7.97
CA SER A 90 -5.76 12.19 -8.37
C SER A 90 -4.47 11.49 -7.90
N LEU A 91 -4.56 10.44 -7.08
CA LEU A 91 -3.39 9.75 -6.55
C LEU A 91 -2.77 8.80 -7.60
N PRO A 92 -1.42 8.74 -7.70
CA PRO A 92 -0.75 7.72 -8.50
C PRO A 92 -1.17 6.30 -8.07
N SER A 93 -1.35 5.38 -9.02
CA SER A 93 -1.90 4.04 -8.78
C SER A 93 -1.19 3.25 -7.66
N ARG A 94 0.14 3.36 -7.54
CA ARG A 94 0.92 2.74 -6.45
C ARG A 94 0.57 3.33 -5.09
N THR A 95 0.58 4.66 -5.01
CA THR A 95 0.21 5.41 -3.80
C THR A 95 -1.23 5.11 -3.40
N TYR A 96 -2.14 5.08 -4.38
CA TYR A 96 -3.55 4.73 -4.17
C TYR A 96 -3.69 3.33 -3.55
N LYS A 97 -3.05 2.29 -4.12
CA LYS A 97 -3.12 0.93 -3.56
C LYS A 97 -2.58 0.86 -2.13
N HIS A 98 -1.40 1.43 -1.90
CA HIS A 98 -0.76 1.41 -0.58
C HIS A 98 -1.60 2.13 0.47
N LEU A 99 -2.04 3.36 0.16
CA LEU A 99 -2.88 4.14 1.06
C LEU A 99 -4.24 3.49 1.27
N THR A 100 -4.79 2.77 0.28
CA THR A 100 -6.04 2.03 0.45
C THR A 100 -5.88 0.93 1.49
N VAL A 101 -4.78 0.19 1.45
CA VAL A 101 -4.48 -0.86 2.44
C VAL A 101 -4.27 -0.25 3.83
N VAL A 102 -3.43 0.80 3.94
CA VAL A 102 -3.17 1.48 5.21
C VAL A 102 -4.46 2.06 5.80
N ARG A 103 -5.27 2.76 5.01
CA ARG A 103 -6.56 3.30 5.43
C ARG A 103 -7.49 2.18 5.91
N SER A 104 -7.61 1.10 5.14
CA SER A 104 -8.48 -0.03 5.50
C SER A 104 -8.03 -0.67 6.82
N ALA A 105 -6.71 -0.78 7.03
CA ALA A 105 -6.14 -1.27 8.28
C ALA A 105 -6.46 -0.34 9.46
N VAL A 106 -6.22 0.97 9.32
CA VAL A 106 -6.48 1.97 10.37
C VAL A 106 -7.97 2.02 10.73
N LEU A 107 -8.85 2.10 9.73
CA LEU A 107 -10.29 2.11 9.95
C LEU A 107 -10.78 0.81 10.57
N GLY A 108 -10.28 -0.34 10.10
CA GLY A 108 -10.58 -1.64 10.69
C GLY A 108 -10.16 -1.73 12.15
N GLN A 109 -8.96 -1.27 12.49
CA GLN A 109 -8.47 -1.23 13.87
C GLN A 109 -9.32 -0.32 14.75
N MET A 110 -9.68 0.87 14.27
CA MET A 110 -10.58 1.79 14.97
C MET A 110 -11.91 1.10 15.25
N LEU A 111 -12.55 0.53 14.23
CA LEU A 111 -13.84 -0.15 14.36
C LEU A 111 -13.78 -1.27 15.39
N ILE A 112 -12.76 -2.13 15.38
CA ILE A 112 -12.61 -3.20 16.37
C ILE A 112 -12.48 -2.63 17.80
N ARG A 113 -11.68 -1.58 17.99
CA ARG A 113 -11.55 -0.91 19.30
C ARG A 113 -12.87 -0.29 19.78
N LEU A 114 -13.72 0.15 18.84
CA LEU A 114 -15.07 0.64 19.13
C LEU A 114 -16.11 -0.48 19.34
N ARG A 115 -15.68 -1.75 19.38
CA ARG A 115 -16.53 -2.95 19.46
C ARG A 115 -17.53 -3.04 18.30
N ALA A 116 -17.08 -2.68 17.10
CA ALA A 116 -17.83 -2.83 15.86
C ALA A 116 -18.16 -4.29 15.53
N SER A 117 -18.98 -4.49 14.49
CA SER A 117 -19.47 -5.80 14.10
C SER A 117 -18.36 -6.78 13.67
N SER A 118 -18.70 -8.08 13.56
CA SER A 118 -17.82 -9.10 12.98
C SER A 118 -17.39 -8.80 11.54
N GLY A 119 -18.12 -7.94 10.81
CA GLY A 119 -17.75 -7.45 9.49
C GLY A 119 -16.43 -6.67 9.49
N ALA A 120 -16.20 -5.84 10.54
CA ALA A 120 -14.96 -5.08 10.70
C ALA A 120 -13.73 -6.00 10.86
N ARG A 121 -13.88 -7.12 11.58
CA ARG A 121 -12.81 -8.12 11.77
C ARG A 121 -12.38 -8.74 10.45
N ARG A 122 -13.36 -9.18 9.65
CA ARG A 122 -13.10 -9.75 8.32
C ARG A 122 -12.43 -8.73 7.41
N HIS A 123 -12.87 -7.47 7.45
CA HIS A 123 -12.25 -6.39 6.69
C HIS A 123 -10.80 -6.13 7.10
N LEU A 124 -10.50 -6.11 8.39
CA LEU A 124 -9.14 -5.91 8.88
C LEU A 124 -8.24 -7.08 8.49
N LEU A 125 -8.69 -8.32 8.66
CA LEU A 125 -7.96 -9.51 8.24
C LEU A 125 -7.71 -9.51 6.71
N ASN A 126 -8.72 -9.15 5.92
CA ASN A 126 -8.56 -8.97 4.47
C ASN A 126 -7.55 -7.86 4.13
N SER A 127 -7.42 -6.83 4.96
CA SER A 127 -6.42 -5.77 4.76
C SER A 127 -5.01 -6.28 5.05
N VAL A 128 -4.84 -7.12 6.08
CA VAL A 128 -3.58 -7.82 6.36
C VAL A 128 -3.15 -8.69 5.17
N HIS A 129 -4.07 -9.45 4.58
CA HIS A 129 -3.76 -10.27 3.40
C HIS A 129 -3.40 -9.45 2.15
N LYS A 130 -3.74 -8.15 2.11
CA LYS A 130 -3.36 -7.23 1.03
C LYS A 130 -2.02 -6.52 1.28
N CYS A 131 -1.38 -6.74 2.43
CA CYS A 131 -0.05 -6.21 2.71
C CYS A 131 1.03 -6.99 1.94
N THR A 132 1.14 -6.78 0.63
CA THR A 132 2.01 -7.59 -0.25
C THR A 132 3.40 -7.00 -0.46
N THR A 133 3.77 -5.93 0.26
CA THR A 133 5.11 -5.33 0.14
C THR A 133 5.82 -5.27 1.49
N PRO A 134 7.16 -5.31 1.53
CA PRO A 134 7.92 -5.29 2.79
C PRO A 134 7.60 -4.08 3.68
N GLU A 135 7.31 -2.93 3.07
CA GLU A 135 6.98 -1.69 3.79
C GLU A 135 5.64 -1.76 4.53
N MET A 136 4.76 -2.68 4.14
CA MET A 136 3.43 -2.84 4.75
C MET A 136 3.41 -3.77 5.96
N LEU A 137 4.49 -4.53 6.20
CA LEU A 137 4.52 -5.52 7.28
C LEU A 137 4.25 -4.92 8.65
N TRP A 138 4.74 -3.70 8.93
CA TRP A 138 4.48 -3.02 10.21
C TRP A 138 2.99 -2.74 10.43
N PHE A 139 2.24 -2.42 9.37
CA PHE A 139 0.79 -2.26 9.45
C PHE A 139 0.08 -3.60 9.66
N ALA A 140 0.58 -4.65 9.03
CA ALA A 140 0.05 -5.99 9.22
C ALA A 140 0.24 -6.47 10.67
N ILE A 141 1.44 -6.32 11.24
CA ILE A 141 1.77 -6.66 12.64
C ILE A 141 0.81 -5.95 13.60
N ALA A 142 0.69 -4.62 13.49
CA ALA A 142 -0.20 -3.84 14.34
C ALA A 142 -1.69 -4.26 14.21
N SER A 143 -2.11 -4.64 13.01
CA SER A 143 -3.47 -5.12 12.76
C SER A 143 -3.72 -6.49 13.40
N LEU A 144 -2.71 -7.37 13.40
CA LEU A 144 -2.77 -8.68 14.05
C LEU A 144 -2.84 -8.57 15.57
N ASP A 145 -2.13 -7.63 16.17
CA ASP A 145 -2.25 -7.35 17.61
C ASP A 145 -3.68 -6.96 18.00
N VAL A 146 -4.31 -6.09 17.20
CA VAL A 146 -5.70 -5.67 17.45
C VAL A 146 -6.67 -6.84 17.27
N LEU A 147 -6.47 -7.69 16.26
CA LEU A 147 -7.27 -8.89 16.05
C LEU A 147 -7.09 -9.91 17.19
N ALA A 148 -5.86 -10.12 17.66
CA ALA A 148 -5.57 -11.04 18.75
C ALA A 148 -6.17 -10.55 20.08
N PHE A 149 -6.08 -9.26 20.35
CA PHE A 149 -6.71 -8.65 21.53
C PHE A 149 -8.23 -8.79 21.51
N ASP A 150 -8.87 -8.55 20.36
CA ASP A 150 -10.30 -8.78 20.20
C ASP A 150 -10.66 -10.26 20.36
N ALA A 151 -9.92 -11.19 19.74
CA ALA A 151 -10.14 -12.62 19.92
C ALA A 151 -10.04 -13.05 21.39
N ALA A 152 -9.05 -12.54 22.13
CA ALA A 152 -8.88 -12.78 23.56
C ALA A 152 -10.07 -12.23 24.37
N SER A 153 -10.52 -11.01 24.05
CA SER A 153 -11.68 -10.38 24.69
C SER A 153 -12.98 -11.16 24.47
N ASN A 154 -13.07 -11.94 23.39
CA ASN A 154 -14.21 -12.82 23.10
C ASN A 154 -14.00 -14.27 23.55
N GLY A 155 -12.91 -14.57 24.28
CA GLY A 155 -12.62 -15.91 24.81
C GLY A 155 -12.15 -16.94 23.77
N SER A 156 -11.71 -16.53 22.58
CA SER A 156 -11.28 -17.46 21.52
C SER A 156 -9.77 -17.74 21.57
N ARG A 157 -9.35 -18.67 22.44
CA ARG A 157 -7.94 -19.02 22.63
C ARG A 157 -7.24 -19.48 21.33
N GLN A 158 -7.89 -20.34 20.55
CA GLN A 158 -7.33 -20.85 19.30
C GLN A 158 -7.03 -19.74 18.28
N GLN A 159 -7.93 -18.74 18.18
CA GLN A 159 -7.72 -17.59 17.28
C GLN A 159 -6.56 -16.72 17.76
N VAL A 160 -6.42 -16.53 19.08
CA VAL A 160 -5.27 -15.79 19.65
C VAL A 160 -3.96 -16.47 19.30
N GLU A 161 -3.86 -17.79 19.46
CA GLU A 161 -2.67 -18.57 19.13
C GLU A 161 -2.32 -18.47 17.63
N GLN A 162 -3.31 -18.61 16.74
CA GLN A 162 -3.11 -18.48 15.29
C GLN A 162 -2.65 -17.08 14.87
N LEU A 163 -3.29 -16.03 15.39
CA LEU A 163 -2.96 -14.65 15.05
C LEU A 163 -1.58 -14.26 15.60
N THR A 164 -1.23 -14.76 16.79
CA THR A 164 0.09 -14.54 17.41
C THR A 164 1.18 -15.23 16.60
N ALA A 165 1.00 -16.50 16.24
CA ALA A 165 1.95 -17.21 15.39
C ALA A 165 2.17 -16.50 14.05
N MET A 166 1.09 -16.06 13.39
CA MET A 166 1.22 -15.30 12.15
C MET A 166 1.95 -13.96 12.37
N LYS A 167 1.66 -13.26 13.46
CA LYS A 167 2.36 -12.02 13.83
C LYS A 167 3.86 -12.26 14.04
N ASP A 168 4.24 -13.32 14.73
CA ASP A 168 5.64 -13.61 15.05
C ASP A 168 6.45 -13.85 13.76
N THR A 169 5.88 -14.55 12.77
CA THR A 169 6.53 -14.70 11.44
C THR A 169 6.73 -13.37 10.72
N PHE A 170 5.80 -12.42 10.90
CA PHE A 170 5.92 -11.08 10.30
C PHE A 170 6.95 -10.22 11.06
N ILE A 171 7.04 -10.35 12.38
CA ILE A 171 8.06 -9.68 13.20
C ILE A 171 9.45 -10.16 12.80
N GLU A 172 9.65 -11.47 12.66
CA GLU A 172 10.91 -12.05 12.21
C GLU A 172 11.31 -11.51 10.83
N SER A 173 10.37 -11.55 9.87
CA SER A 173 10.58 -10.99 8.53
C SER A 173 10.94 -9.50 8.58
N ALA A 174 10.21 -8.71 9.38
CA ALA A 174 10.40 -7.27 9.49
C ALA A 174 11.76 -6.90 10.12
N SER A 175 12.23 -7.69 11.08
CA SER A 175 13.56 -7.53 11.68
C SER A 175 14.67 -7.68 10.63
N ILE A 176 14.62 -8.76 9.84
CA ILE A 176 15.60 -9.02 8.76
C ILE A 176 15.51 -7.92 7.69
N ILE A 177 14.31 -7.51 7.29
CA ILE A 177 14.10 -6.42 6.33
C ILE A 177 14.69 -5.11 6.84
N SER A 178 14.57 -4.82 8.13
CA SER A 178 15.15 -3.62 8.75
C SER A 178 16.68 -3.62 8.62
N GLU A 179 17.33 -4.74 8.92
CA GLU A 179 18.78 -4.88 8.74
C GLU A 179 19.21 -4.73 7.27
N ILE A 180 18.49 -5.37 6.34
CA ILE A 180 18.74 -5.24 4.90
C ILE A 180 18.65 -3.77 4.47
N ASN A 181 17.60 -3.07 4.89
CA ASN A 181 17.35 -1.68 4.51
C ASN A 181 18.39 -0.73 5.12
N ASP A 182 18.81 -0.94 6.37
CA ASP A 182 19.87 -0.15 6.99
C ASP A 182 21.18 -0.28 6.20
N ILE A 183 21.61 -1.51 5.88
CA ILE A 183 22.81 -1.75 5.07
C ILE A 183 22.66 -1.10 3.68
N ARG A 184 21.53 -1.28 3.02
CA ARG A 184 21.25 -0.69 1.70
C ARG A 184 21.35 0.84 1.75
N ASN A 185 20.74 1.48 2.75
CA ASN A 185 20.77 2.92 2.93
C ASN A 185 22.19 3.44 3.22
N ARG A 186 22.98 2.71 4.00
CA ARG A 186 24.40 3.04 4.23
C ARG A 186 25.21 3.00 2.94
N ILE A 187 24.99 1.99 2.08
CA ILE A 187 25.64 1.92 0.75
C ILE A 187 25.23 3.12 -0.11
N ILE A 188 23.93 3.43 -0.21
CA ILE A 188 23.43 4.56 -1.00
C ILE A 188 23.97 5.91 -0.46
N ALA A 189 24.02 6.08 0.85
CA ALA A 189 24.54 7.30 1.46
C ALA A 189 26.05 7.47 1.18
N ALA A 190 26.81 6.38 1.29
CA ALA A 190 28.25 6.38 1.03
C ALA A 190 28.57 6.64 -0.45
N THR A 191 27.80 6.08 -1.40
CA THR A 191 28.01 6.35 -2.84
C THR A 191 27.71 7.80 -3.23
N ARG A 192 26.83 8.49 -2.48
CA ARG A 192 26.53 9.92 -2.70
C ARG A 192 27.56 10.87 -2.08
N LYS A 193 28.14 10.53 -0.91
CA LYS A 193 28.96 11.46 -0.12
C LYS A 193 30.42 11.59 -0.60
N SER A 194 31.00 10.63 -1.32
CA SER A 194 32.40 10.75 -1.75
C SER A 194 32.79 9.72 -2.81
N ARG A 195 33.22 10.18 -3.99
CA ARG A 195 34.00 9.34 -4.95
C ARG A 195 35.35 8.90 -4.36
N ARG A 196 35.84 9.57 -3.32
CA ARG A 196 37.21 9.46 -2.78
C ARG A 196 37.36 8.48 -1.61
N ASP A 197 36.27 7.99 -1.00
CA ASP A 197 36.34 7.08 0.15
C ASP A 197 35.66 5.73 -0.15
N ARG A 198 36.07 5.10 -1.26
CA ARG A 198 35.66 3.73 -1.61
C ARG A 198 36.10 2.70 -0.55
N THR A 199 37.13 3.02 0.23
CA THR A 199 37.62 2.23 1.35
C THR A 199 36.59 2.06 2.46
N ALA A 200 35.80 3.09 2.78
CA ALA A 200 34.72 3.01 3.76
C ALA A 200 33.53 2.13 3.30
N LEU A 201 33.36 1.91 1.98
CA LEU A 201 32.31 1.05 1.43
C LEU A 201 32.60 -0.45 1.59
N THR A 202 33.88 -0.85 1.54
CA THR A 202 34.31 -2.26 1.60
C THR A 202 33.69 -3.05 2.76
N PRO A 203 33.74 -2.60 4.03
CA PRO A 203 33.15 -3.37 5.13
C PRO A 203 31.62 -3.46 5.04
N VAL A 204 30.95 -2.40 4.57
CA VAL A 204 29.49 -2.38 4.43
C VAL A 204 29.03 -3.34 3.34
N VAL A 205 29.74 -3.35 2.21
CA VAL A 205 29.46 -4.25 1.08
C VAL A 205 29.79 -5.71 1.44
N ALA A 206 30.86 -5.96 2.20
CA ALA A 206 31.15 -7.30 2.72
C ALA A 206 30.03 -7.80 3.64
N LYS A 207 29.51 -6.94 4.53
CA LYS A 207 28.34 -7.26 5.37
C LYS A 207 27.10 -7.55 4.52
N ALA A 208 26.86 -6.74 3.48
CA ALA A 208 25.75 -6.96 2.54
C ALA A 208 25.85 -8.32 1.84
N ARG A 209 27.04 -8.71 1.35
CA ARG A 209 27.26 -10.02 0.72
C ARG A 209 27.03 -11.17 1.69
N LYS A 210 27.52 -11.05 2.92
CA LYS A 210 27.29 -12.08 3.94
C LYS A 210 25.79 -12.26 4.18
N LEU A 211 25.04 -11.16 4.32
CA LEU A 211 23.59 -11.18 4.53
C LEU A 211 22.84 -11.76 3.33
N LEU A 212 23.24 -11.40 2.10
CA LEU A 212 22.67 -11.99 0.89
C LEU A 212 22.99 -13.48 0.77
N GLY A 213 24.16 -13.92 1.22
CA GLY A 213 24.57 -15.33 1.23
C GLY A 213 23.81 -16.18 2.24
N THR A 214 23.61 -15.66 3.46
CA THR A 214 22.76 -16.32 4.47
C THR A 214 21.30 -16.36 4.04
N ASN A 215 20.87 -15.34 3.29
CA ASN A 215 19.49 -15.22 2.82
C ASN A 215 19.20 -15.92 1.48
N ARG A 216 20.04 -16.89 1.06
CA ARG A 216 19.80 -17.73 -0.13
C ARG A 216 19.09 -19.05 0.17
N THR A 217 18.75 -19.32 1.43
CA THR A 217 18.08 -20.56 1.82
C THR A 217 16.59 -20.55 1.43
N THR A 218 16.01 -21.72 1.19
CA THR A 218 14.65 -21.90 0.66
C THR A 218 13.52 -21.48 1.60
N ASP A 219 13.81 -21.29 2.89
CA ASP A 219 12.79 -21.07 3.92
C ASP A 219 12.53 -19.58 4.22
N ILE A 220 12.99 -18.69 3.35
CA ILE A 220 12.93 -17.26 3.58
C ILE A 220 11.63 -16.68 3.05
N SER A 221 10.94 -15.95 3.91
CA SER A 221 9.74 -15.19 3.62
C SER A 221 9.86 -14.37 2.32
N PRO A 222 8.86 -14.39 1.40
CA PRO A 222 8.89 -13.60 0.18
C PRO A 222 9.12 -12.10 0.40
N TYR A 223 8.69 -11.54 1.54
CA TYR A 223 8.96 -10.14 1.88
C TYR A 223 10.47 -9.88 2.05
N VAL A 224 11.18 -10.80 2.70
CA VAL A 224 12.63 -10.71 2.89
C VAL A 224 13.34 -10.87 1.54
N GLN A 225 12.84 -11.77 0.67
CA GLN A 225 13.38 -11.92 -0.70
C GLN A 225 13.25 -10.64 -1.54
N ILE A 226 12.12 -9.93 -1.45
CA ILE A 226 11.95 -8.62 -2.11
C ILE A 226 13.00 -7.62 -1.58
N ALA A 227 13.18 -7.52 -0.26
CA ALA A 227 14.18 -6.62 0.31
C ALA A 227 15.62 -7.02 -0.10
N ALA A 228 15.92 -8.32 -0.09
CA ALA A 228 17.22 -8.88 -0.49
C ALA A 228 17.51 -8.61 -1.97
N SER A 229 16.53 -8.74 -2.87
CA SER A 229 16.69 -8.41 -4.29
C SER A 229 17.12 -6.96 -4.51
N ARG A 230 16.52 -6.02 -3.77
CA ARG A 230 16.85 -4.59 -3.82
C ARG A 230 18.26 -4.31 -3.28
N LEU A 231 18.68 -5.02 -2.24
CA LEU A 231 20.05 -4.95 -1.74
C LEU A 231 21.04 -5.54 -2.75
N ALA A 232 20.73 -6.70 -3.34
CA ALA A 232 21.55 -7.33 -4.38
C ALA A 232 21.74 -6.40 -5.58
N ALA A 233 20.66 -5.76 -6.05
CA ALA A 233 20.73 -4.75 -7.08
C ALA A 233 21.67 -3.60 -6.67
N THR A 234 21.51 -3.01 -5.46
CA THR A 234 22.40 -1.95 -4.96
C THR A 234 23.88 -2.38 -4.89
N VAL A 235 24.16 -3.59 -4.38
CA VAL A 235 25.54 -4.13 -4.29
C VAL A 235 26.13 -4.33 -5.69
N ALA A 236 25.34 -4.87 -6.63
CA ALA A 236 25.74 -5.05 -8.01
C ALA A 236 26.14 -3.73 -8.67
N GLN A 237 25.44 -2.62 -8.40
CA GLN A 237 25.81 -1.30 -8.94
C GLN A 237 27.17 -0.81 -8.42
N VAL A 238 27.48 -1.10 -7.15
CA VAL A 238 28.72 -0.64 -6.53
C VAL A 238 29.92 -1.47 -6.97
N GLN A 239 29.75 -2.79 -7.08
CA GLN A 239 30.84 -3.72 -7.38
C GLN A 239 30.92 -4.12 -8.86
N SER A 240 29.98 -3.67 -9.70
CA SER A 240 29.82 -4.16 -11.07
C SER A 240 29.60 -5.67 -11.17
N ASP A 241 28.90 -6.25 -10.19
CA ASP A 241 28.56 -7.68 -10.17
C ASP A 241 27.21 -7.91 -10.88
N ILE A 242 27.26 -8.01 -12.20
CA ILE A 242 26.08 -8.15 -13.07
C ILE A 242 25.28 -9.41 -12.73
N LYS A 243 25.98 -10.53 -12.46
CA LYS A 243 25.36 -11.81 -12.12
C LYS A 243 24.52 -11.70 -10.86
N LEU A 244 25.06 -11.10 -9.80
CA LEU A 244 24.32 -10.87 -8.55
C LEU A 244 23.07 -10.01 -8.78
N GLY A 245 23.16 -8.97 -9.60
CA GLY A 245 22.02 -8.10 -9.90
C GLY A 245 20.91 -8.80 -10.68
N LEU A 246 21.25 -9.61 -11.68
CA LEU A 246 20.28 -10.38 -12.45
C LEU A 246 19.63 -11.51 -11.63
N GLU A 247 20.41 -12.21 -10.80
CA GLU A 247 19.90 -13.18 -9.83
C GLU A 247 18.93 -12.50 -8.84
N GLY A 248 19.27 -11.29 -8.37
CA GLY A 248 18.39 -10.48 -7.54
C GLY A 248 17.08 -10.13 -8.23
N ALA A 249 17.11 -9.71 -9.50
CA ALA A 249 15.89 -9.41 -10.25
C ALA A 249 15.00 -10.66 -10.43
N ALA A 250 15.58 -11.83 -10.68
CA ALA A 250 14.82 -13.08 -10.76
C ALA A 250 14.15 -13.42 -9.40
N MET A 251 14.87 -13.23 -8.30
CA MET A 251 14.34 -13.38 -6.94
C MET A 251 13.18 -12.42 -6.67
N LEU A 252 13.28 -11.16 -7.12
CA LEU A 252 12.18 -10.18 -6.99
C LEU A 252 10.90 -10.70 -7.67
N GLN A 253 11.02 -11.18 -8.91
CA GLN A 253 9.89 -11.71 -9.66
C GLN A 253 9.23 -12.89 -8.93
N GLN A 254 10.02 -13.89 -8.55
CA GLN A 254 9.54 -15.08 -7.85
C GLN A 254 8.83 -14.73 -6.54
N ALA A 255 9.41 -13.84 -5.74
CA ALA A 255 8.83 -13.42 -4.48
C ALA A 255 7.52 -12.63 -4.67
N CYS A 256 7.47 -11.74 -5.67
CA CYS A 256 6.25 -11.01 -6.00
C CYS A 256 5.15 -11.93 -6.54
N GLU A 257 5.49 -12.92 -7.37
CA GLU A 257 4.55 -13.93 -7.87
C GLU A 257 3.98 -14.79 -6.74
N ALA A 258 4.82 -15.23 -5.80
CA ALA A 258 4.40 -15.98 -4.60
C ALA A 258 3.41 -15.19 -3.73
N LEU A 259 3.55 -13.86 -3.67
CA LEU A 259 2.63 -12.96 -2.96
C LEU A 259 1.42 -12.53 -3.81
N GLY A 260 1.28 -13.00 -5.06
CA GLY A 260 0.22 -12.56 -5.98
C GLY A 260 0.30 -11.06 -6.32
N SER A 261 1.50 -10.48 -6.27
CA SER A 261 1.74 -9.03 -6.28
C SER A 261 2.68 -8.55 -7.38
N PHE A 262 2.93 -9.36 -8.41
CA PHE A 262 3.72 -8.98 -9.58
C PHE A 262 2.94 -8.08 -10.56
N ASP A 263 2.44 -6.97 -10.03
CA ASP A 263 1.65 -5.97 -10.72
C ASP A 263 2.53 -5.00 -11.54
N THR A 264 1.90 -4.03 -12.21
CA THR A 264 2.59 -3.04 -13.04
C THR A 264 3.72 -2.30 -12.31
N ALA A 265 3.60 -2.05 -11.00
CA ALA A 265 4.64 -1.37 -10.25
C ALA A 265 5.85 -2.28 -10.00
N MET A 266 5.62 -3.52 -9.58
CA MET A 266 6.69 -4.49 -9.34
C MET A 266 7.38 -4.94 -10.64
N ARG A 267 6.61 -5.09 -11.74
CA ARG A 267 7.19 -5.32 -13.07
C ARG A 267 8.12 -4.20 -13.51
N ARG A 268 7.74 -2.94 -13.29
CA ARG A 268 8.63 -1.81 -13.58
C ARG A 268 9.90 -1.86 -12.76
N GLU A 269 9.81 -2.16 -11.47
CA GLU A 269 11.00 -2.30 -10.62
C GLU A 269 11.91 -3.42 -11.12
N TYR A 270 11.34 -4.57 -11.48
CA TYR A 270 12.05 -5.70 -12.10
C TYR A 270 12.80 -5.30 -13.38
N HIS A 271 12.10 -4.70 -14.34
CA HIS A 271 12.72 -4.26 -15.59
C HIS A 271 13.75 -3.15 -15.37
N GLN A 272 13.54 -2.27 -14.39
CA GLN A 272 14.49 -1.22 -14.04
C GLN A 272 15.79 -1.79 -13.45
N GLN A 273 15.71 -2.83 -12.60
CA GLN A 273 16.89 -3.51 -12.08
C GLN A 273 17.68 -4.18 -13.23
N ARG A 274 16.99 -4.89 -14.14
CA ARG A 274 17.61 -5.56 -15.29
C ARG A 274 18.22 -4.59 -16.29
N LEU A 275 17.51 -3.51 -16.62
CA LEU A 275 18.00 -2.43 -17.48
C LEU A 275 19.36 -1.95 -16.97
N PHE A 276 19.46 -1.64 -15.68
CA PHE A 276 20.72 -1.18 -15.10
C PHE A 276 21.85 -2.21 -15.26
N MET A 277 21.56 -3.50 -15.03
CA MET A 277 22.57 -4.57 -15.19
C MET A 277 23.04 -4.70 -16.64
N PHE A 278 22.13 -4.67 -17.61
CA PHE A 278 22.50 -4.75 -19.02
C PHE A 278 23.24 -3.51 -19.52
N LEU A 279 22.95 -2.32 -18.98
CA LEU A 279 23.72 -1.12 -19.27
C LEU A 279 25.17 -1.22 -18.77
N MET A 280 25.36 -1.73 -17.55
CA MET A 280 26.69 -1.92 -16.98
C MET A 280 27.52 -2.96 -17.74
N ASP A 281 26.88 -4.01 -18.26
CA ASP A 281 27.51 -5.07 -19.04
C ASP A 281 27.69 -4.73 -20.53
N GLY A 282 27.22 -3.57 -20.98
CA GLY A 282 27.28 -3.16 -22.38
C GLY A 282 26.35 -3.93 -23.32
N GLN A 283 25.35 -4.66 -22.79
CA GLN A 283 24.37 -5.42 -23.57
C GLN A 283 23.26 -4.51 -24.11
N ALA A 284 23.59 -3.66 -25.09
CA ALA A 284 22.70 -2.64 -25.63
C ALA A 284 21.34 -3.17 -26.10
N ARG A 285 21.30 -4.35 -26.73
CA ARG A 285 20.04 -4.97 -27.17
C ARG A 285 19.11 -5.27 -26.00
N ASN A 286 19.62 -5.93 -24.97
CA ASN A 286 18.83 -6.30 -23.80
C ASN A 286 18.41 -5.05 -23.02
N ALA A 287 19.30 -4.05 -22.89
CA ALA A 287 18.96 -2.76 -22.31
C ALA A 287 17.82 -2.05 -23.05
N LEU A 288 17.81 -2.06 -24.40
CA LEU A 288 16.71 -1.50 -25.19
C LEU A 288 15.39 -2.23 -24.96
N GLU A 289 15.43 -3.57 -24.87
CA GLU A 289 14.24 -4.38 -24.58
C GLU A 289 13.66 -4.03 -23.20
N GLU A 290 14.49 -3.96 -22.15
CA GLU A 290 14.03 -3.59 -20.80
C GLU A 290 13.51 -2.14 -20.74
N ALA A 291 14.19 -1.18 -21.39
CA ALA A 291 13.75 0.21 -21.44
C ALA A 291 12.38 0.36 -22.11
N SER A 292 12.14 -0.39 -23.19
CA SER A 292 10.84 -0.45 -23.87
C SER A 292 9.74 -0.99 -22.94
N GLN A 293 10.03 -2.06 -22.17
CA GLN A 293 9.07 -2.60 -21.19
C GLN A 293 8.72 -1.56 -20.12
N ILE A 294 9.70 -0.82 -19.59
CA ILE A 294 9.46 0.23 -18.59
C ILE A 294 8.55 1.32 -19.15
N GLN A 295 8.80 1.76 -20.38
CA GLN A 295 7.95 2.75 -21.05
C GLN A 295 6.51 2.23 -21.20
N HIS A 296 6.34 0.99 -21.66
CA HIS A 296 5.03 0.38 -21.87
C HIS A 296 4.23 0.22 -20.57
N LEU A 297 4.91 -0.12 -19.48
CA LEU A 297 4.29 -0.27 -18.16
C LEU A 297 3.98 1.07 -17.47
N THR A 298 4.39 2.19 -18.05
CA THR A 298 4.19 3.51 -17.45
C THR A 298 3.06 4.27 -18.12
N VAL A 299 2.19 4.86 -17.31
CA VAL A 299 0.99 5.57 -17.78
C VAL A 299 1.37 6.70 -18.74
N LYS A 300 0.90 6.61 -19.98
CA LYS A 300 1.25 7.53 -21.05
C LYS A 300 0.88 8.97 -20.69
N GLY A 301 1.86 9.88 -20.72
CA GLY A 301 1.69 11.29 -20.34
C GLY A 301 1.99 11.61 -18.87
N SER A 302 2.29 10.61 -18.04
CA SER A 302 2.82 10.87 -16.69
C SER A 302 4.28 11.30 -16.73
N THR A 303 4.75 12.01 -15.69
CA THR A 303 6.18 12.37 -15.51
C THR A 303 7.10 11.17 -15.64
N SER A 304 6.72 10.02 -15.05
CA SER A 304 7.49 8.79 -15.15
C SER A 304 7.54 8.24 -16.59
N TRP A 305 6.48 8.42 -17.38
CA TRP A 305 6.47 7.97 -18.78
C TRP A 305 7.40 8.83 -19.63
N PHE A 306 7.46 10.13 -19.36
CA PHE A 306 8.43 11.02 -20.00
C PHE A 306 9.87 10.60 -19.68
N GLN A 307 10.19 10.37 -18.40
CA GLN A 307 11.51 9.88 -17.99
C GLN A 307 11.87 8.54 -18.65
N ALA A 308 10.92 7.60 -18.72
CA ALA A 308 11.12 6.31 -19.39
C ALA A 308 11.34 6.49 -20.91
N THR A 309 10.61 7.40 -21.54
CA THR A 309 10.73 7.70 -22.98
C THR A 309 12.05 8.40 -23.30
N GLU A 310 12.49 9.32 -22.45
CA GLU A 310 13.78 10.00 -22.55
C GLU A 310 14.93 8.99 -22.44
N GLY A 311 14.89 8.11 -21.43
CA GLY A 311 15.86 7.04 -21.26
C GLY A 311 15.92 6.08 -22.45
N LEU A 312 14.77 5.66 -22.97
CA LEU A 312 14.69 4.82 -24.17
C LEU A 312 15.26 5.53 -25.41
N THR A 313 14.94 6.81 -25.59
CA THR A 313 15.44 7.63 -26.70
C THR A 313 16.96 7.72 -26.66
N ALA A 314 17.54 8.03 -25.49
CA ALA A 314 18.98 8.12 -25.32
C ALA A 314 19.67 6.79 -25.71
N LEU A 315 19.10 5.65 -25.31
CA LEU A 315 19.63 4.34 -25.66
C LEU A 315 19.50 4.00 -27.15
N LEU A 316 18.39 4.39 -27.79
CA LEU A 316 18.21 4.22 -29.22
C LEU A 316 19.25 5.04 -30.01
N LEU A 317 19.52 6.27 -29.59
CA LEU A 317 20.57 7.12 -30.19
C LEU A 317 21.96 6.52 -29.99
N GLN A 318 22.31 6.10 -28.77
CA GLN A 318 23.59 5.44 -28.48
C GLN A 318 23.79 4.16 -29.31
N SER A 319 22.70 3.47 -29.65
CA SER A 319 22.71 2.26 -30.47
C SER A 319 22.62 2.52 -31.99
N GLY A 320 22.71 3.78 -32.43
CA GLY A 320 22.62 4.18 -33.84
C GLY A 320 21.22 4.07 -34.46
N ARG A 321 20.16 3.84 -33.66
CA ARG A 321 18.77 3.69 -34.11
C ARG A 321 18.07 5.05 -34.18
N ILE A 322 18.53 5.90 -35.11
CA ILE A 322 18.10 7.30 -35.23
C ILE A 322 16.60 7.43 -35.49
N ARG A 323 16.04 6.68 -36.45
CA ARG A 323 14.62 6.78 -36.81
C ARG A 323 13.68 6.40 -35.65
N PRO A 324 13.85 5.25 -34.97
CA PRO A 324 13.08 4.94 -33.76
C PRO A 324 13.24 5.97 -32.63
N ALA A 325 14.44 6.53 -32.45
CA ALA A 325 14.66 7.58 -31.46
C ALA A 325 13.86 8.85 -31.79
N LEU A 326 13.83 9.25 -33.05
CA LEU A 326 13.02 10.38 -33.51
C LEU A 326 11.52 10.14 -33.26
N GLU A 327 11.02 8.95 -33.56
CA GLU A 327 9.61 8.58 -33.31
C GLU A 327 9.25 8.65 -31.82
N ALA A 328 10.14 8.18 -30.93
CA ALA A 328 9.96 8.29 -29.49
C ALA A 328 9.95 9.75 -29.01
N CYS A 329 10.88 10.57 -29.50
CA CYS A 329 10.95 12.02 -29.23
C CYS A 329 9.70 12.77 -29.70
N LEU A 330 9.23 12.51 -30.92
CA LEU A 330 8.04 13.15 -31.47
C LEU A 330 6.78 12.76 -30.69
N THR A 331 6.70 11.51 -30.24
CA THR A 331 5.60 11.04 -29.39
C THR A 331 5.59 11.74 -28.03
N ALA A 332 6.76 12.05 -27.46
CA ALA A 332 6.86 12.82 -26.22
C ALA A 332 6.50 14.31 -26.42
N THR A 333 7.04 14.94 -27.46
CA THR A 333 6.92 16.40 -27.71
C THR A 333 5.59 16.83 -28.34
N SER A 334 4.85 15.93 -28.98
CA SER A 334 3.53 16.20 -29.58
C SER A 334 2.41 16.43 -28.56
N ARG A 335 2.65 16.20 -27.27
CA ARG A 335 1.65 16.45 -26.20
C ARG A 335 1.81 17.87 -25.64
N SER A 336 0.86 18.73 -25.99
CA SER A 336 0.82 20.17 -25.66
C SER A 336 0.76 20.50 -24.17
N GLU A 337 0.41 19.55 -23.31
CA GLU A 337 0.19 19.75 -21.86
C GLU A 337 1.47 20.15 -21.09
N PHE A 338 2.66 20.00 -21.67
CA PHE A 338 3.94 20.35 -21.04
C PHE A 338 4.77 21.38 -21.83
N LYS A 339 4.24 21.96 -22.92
CA LYS A 339 4.88 23.11 -23.60
C LYS A 339 4.97 24.38 -22.72
N HIS A 340 4.35 24.37 -21.54
CA HIS A 340 4.28 25.52 -20.62
C HIS A 340 4.82 25.23 -19.22
N GLN A 341 5.58 24.15 -18.99
CA GLN A 341 6.31 24.05 -17.73
C GLN A 341 7.58 24.92 -17.80
N PRO A 342 7.73 25.94 -16.94
CA PRO A 342 8.94 26.74 -16.92
C PRO A 342 10.11 25.83 -16.54
N THR A 343 11.20 25.96 -17.30
CA THR A 343 12.49 25.35 -17.01
C THR A 343 12.87 25.69 -15.56
N PRO A 344 13.14 24.71 -14.67
CA PRO A 344 13.68 25.03 -13.36
C PRO A 344 15.08 25.63 -13.54
N LEU A 345 15.28 26.80 -12.92
CA LEU A 345 16.54 27.56 -12.88
C LEU A 345 17.68 26.76 -12.22
#